data_AF-A0A173RE25-F1
#
_entry.id   AF-A0A173RE25-F1
#
_cell.length_a   1.000
_cell.length_b   1.000
_cell.length_c   1.000
_cell.angle_alpha   90.00
_cell.angle_beta   90.00
_cell.angle_gamma   90.00
#
_symmetry.space_group_name_H-M   'P 1'
#
loop_
_entity.id
_entity.type
_entity.pdbx_description
1 polymer ?
#
loop_
_entity_poly.entity_id
_entity_poly.type
_entity_poly.pdbx_seq_one_letter_code
_entity_poly.pdbx_strand_id
1 'polypeptide(L)'
;MTESEAIKILKKDSCYECSQGTDSPLNCEYVECRVAKATRVAIKALEEVQKYRAIGTPEECRAAMEKQAEKKVLHNEKAKRYFCPTCERKCNYMHSLYCSGCGQKLDWSDEE
;
A
#
# COMPACT_ATOMS: atom_id res chain seq x y z
N MET A 1 -1.12 -21.51 -3.10
CA MET A 1 -1.91 -20.95 -4.21
C MET A 1 -1.77 -19.43 -4.17
N THR A 2 -1.72 -18.78 -5.33
CA THR A 2 -1.76 -17.33 -5.50
C THR A 2 -3.20 -16.83 -5.61
N GLU A 3 -3.43 -15.52 -5.45
CA GLU A 3 -4.75 -14.91 -5.68
C GLU A 3 -5.26 -15.20 -7.10
N SER A 4 -4.36 -15.16 -8.10
CA SER A 4 -4.70 -15.46 -9.49
C SER A 4 -5.13 -16.92 -9.68
N GLU A 5 -4.50 -17.86 -8.99
CA GLU A 5 -4.91 -19.28 -9.00
C GLU A 5 -6.26 -19.46 -8.30
N ALA A 6 -6.46 -18.83 -7.15
CA ALA A 6 -7.73 -18.88 -6.42
C ALA A 6 -8.88 -18.29 -7.25
N ILE A 7 -8.68 -17.12 -7.89
CA ILE A 7 -9.68 -16.51 -8.78
C ILE A 7 -10.02 -17.44 -9.94
N LYS A 8 -9.03 -18.12 -10.55
CA LYS A 8 -9.29 -19.09 -11.64
C LYS A 8 -10.18 -20.24 -11.18
N ILE A 9 -9.92 -20.78 -10.00
CA ILE A 9 -10.70 -21.87 -9.39
C ILE A 9 -12.12 -21.37 -9.08
N LEU A 10 -12.26 -20.24 -8.38
CA LEU A 10 -13.56 -19.65 -8.02
C LEU A 10 -14.44 -19.33 -9.25
N LYS A 11 -13.83 -18.96 -10.38
CA LYS A 11 -14.55 -18.72 -11.63
C LYS A 11 -15.00 -20.01 -12.33
N LYS A 12 -14.39 -21.15 -12.03
CA LYS A 12 -14.62 -22.43 -12.72
C LYS A 12 -15.44 -23.43 -11.90
N ASP A 13 -15.22 -23.48 -10.58
CA ASP A 13 -15.83 -24.49 -9.72
C ASP A 13 -17.31 -24.20 -9.53
N SER A 14 -18.16 -25.10 -10.02
CA SER A 14 -19.61 -24.98 -10.06
C SER A 14 -20.24 -24.85 -8.66
N CYS A 15 -21.40 -24.18 -8.61
CA CYS A 15 -22.21 -24.16 -7.40
C CYS A 15 -22.92 -25.52 -7.29
N TYR A 16 -22.37 -26.45 -6.50
CA TYR A 16 -22.97 -27.78 -6.25
C TYR A 16 -24.42 -27.72 -5.73
N GLU A 17 -24.83 -26.58 -5.15
CA GLU A 17 -26.20 -26.36 -4.65
C GLU A 17 -27.12 -25.64 -5.65
N CYS A 18 -26.64 -25.28 -6.84
CA CYS A 18 -27.45 -24.57 -7.83
C CYS A 18 -28.33 -25.55 -8.61
N SER A 19 -29.63 -25.54 -8.33
CA SER A 19 -30.64 -26.33 -9.05
C SER A 19 -30.75 -26.00 -10.55
N GLN A 20 -30.09 -24.93 -11.01
CA GLN A 20 -30.14 -24.45 -12.40
C GLN A 20 -29.05 -25.06 -13.30
N GLY A 21 -28.17 -25.93 -12.79
CA GLY A 21 -27.18 -26.64 -13.62
C GLY A 21 -26.15 -25.74 -14.32
N THR A 22 -25.93 -24.51 -13.82
CA THR A 22 -24.95 -23.60 -14.41
C THR A 22 -23.53 -24.06 -14.09
N ASP A 23 -22.67 -24.17 -15.11
CA ASP A 23 -21.29 -24.66 -14.99
C ASP A 23 -20.39 -23.81 -14.08
N SER A 24 -20.79 -22.57 -13.71
CA SER A 24 -19.99 -21.67 -12.87
C SER A 24 -20.85 -20.76 -11.96
N PRO A 25 -20.47 -20.54 -10.69
CA PRO A 25 -21.12 -19.58 -9.80
C PRO A 25 -20.98 -18.14 -10.28
N LEU A 26 -19.98 -17.83 -11.11
CA LEU A 26 -19.80 -16.48 -11.66
C LEU A 26 -20.97 -16.12 -12.58
N ASN A 27 -21.30 -17.02 -13.50
CA ASN A 27 -22.31 -16.84 -14.55
C ASN A 27 -23.72 -17.26 -14.11
N CYS A 28 -23.92 -17.59 -12.84
CA CYS A 28 -25.23 -17.97 -12.32
C CYS A 28 -26.20 -16.78 -12.40
N GLU A 29 -27.19 -16.85 -13.29
CA GLU A 29 -28.22 -15.82 -13.47
C GLU A 29 -29.23 -15.79 -12.31
N TYR A 30 -29.23 -16.81 -11.44
CA TYR A 30 -30.05 -16.82 -10.23
C TYR A 30 -29.49 -15.85 -9.19
N VAL A 31 -30.08 -14.65 -9.13
CA VAL A 31 -29.64 -13.52 -8.30
C VAL A 31 -29.57 -13.86 -6.81
N GLU A 32 -30.47 -14.71 -6.31
CA GLU A 32 -30.54 -15.12 -4.90
C GLU A 32 -29.65 -16.33 -4.56
N CYS A 33 -28.82 -16.80 -5.49
CA CYS A 33 -27.86 -17.86 -5.23
C CYS A 33 -26.80 -17.39 -4.21
N ARG A 34 -26.85 -17.93 -2.99
CA ARG A 34 -25.92 -17.58 -1.91
C ARG A 34 -24.46 -17.85 -2.27
N VAL A 35 -24.21 -18.98 -2.94
CA VAL A 35 -22.87 -19.37 -3.38
C VAL A 35 -22.35 -18.42 -4.46
N ALA A 36 -23.14 -18.13 -5.49
CA ALA A 36 -22.75 -17.16 -6.53
C ALA A 36 -22.42 -15.79 -5.95
N LYS A 37 -23.24 -15.32 -4.99
CA LYS A 37 -23.01 -14.06 -4.28
C LYS A 37 -21.70 -14.10 -3.49
N ALA A 38 -21.47 -15.15 -2.70
CA ALA A 38 -20.23 -15.33 -1.95
C ALA A 38 -19.00 -15.38 -2.87
N THR A 39 -19.06 -16.13 -3.97
CA THR A 39 -17.99 -16.24 -4.96
C THR A 39 -17.66 -14.90 -5.61
N ARG A 40 -18.67 -14.11 -6.02
CA ARG A 40 -18.46 -12.77 -6.59
C ARG A 40 -17.79 -11.82 -5.60
N VAL A 41 -18.23 -11.84 -4.35
CA VAL A 41 -17.62 -11.02 -3.28
C VAL A 41 -16.17 -11.46 -3.04
N ALA A 42 -15.91 -12.76 -2.98
CA ALA A 42 -14.56 -13.30 -2.80
C ALA A 42 -13.62 -12.92 -3.95
N ILE A 43 -14.07 -13.03 -5.20
CA ILE A 43 -13.29 -12.61 -6.38
C ILE A 43 -12.96 -11.12 -6.29
N LYS A 44 -13.95 -10.27 -5.99
CA LYS A 44 -13.73 -8.83 -5.87
C LYS A 44 -12.72 -8.49 -4.77
N ALA A 45 -12.82 -9.14 -3.61
CA ALA A 45 -11.89 -8.95 -2.51
C ALA A 45 -10.45 -9.37 -2.90
N LEU A 46 -10.30 -10.49 -3.61
CA LEU A 46 -8.99 -10.93 -4.10
C LEU A 46 -8.40 -9.96 -5.14
N GLU A 47 -9.21 -9.44 -6.06
CA GLU A 47 -8.79 -8.42 -7.02
C GLU A 47 -8.37 -7.11 -6.34
N GLU A 48 -9.06 -6.68 -5.28
CA GLU A 48 -8.65 -5.53 -4.47
C GLU A 48 -7.32 -5.79 -3.75
N VAL A 49 -7.14 -6.97 -3.15
CA VAL A 49 -5.87 -7.37 -2.53
C VAL A 49 -4.71 -7.36 -3.54
N GLN A 50 -4.94 -7.83 -4.78
CA GLN A 50 -3.94 -7.76 -5.84
C GLN A 50 -3.54 -6.32 -6.17
N LYS A 51 -4.51 -5.39 -6.24
CA LYS A 51 -4.24 -3.96 -6.44
C LYS A 51 -3.41 -3.37 -5.30
N TYR A 52 -3.73 -3.71 -4.04
CA TYR A 52 -2.93 -3.26 -2.90
C TYR A 52 -1.50 -3.77 -2.94
N ARG A 53 -1.30 -5.07 -3.23
CA ARG A 53 0.04 -5.65 -3.35
C ARG A 53 0.85 -5.12 -4.52
N ALA A 54 0.21 -4.64 -5.58
CA ALA A 54 0.88 -3.96 -6.68
C ALA A 54 1.42 -2.57 -6.29
N ILE A 55 0.83 -1.92 -5.27
CA ILE A 55 1.35 -0.66 -4.71
C ILE A 55 2.56 -0.95 -3.82
N GLY A 56 2.49 -1.99 -3.00
CA GLY A 56 3.55 -2.42 -2.12
C GLY A 56 3.04 -3.30 -0.99
N THR A 57 3.97 -3.79 -0.19
CA THR A 57 3.71 -4.59 1.00
C THR A 57 3.47 -3.68 2.22
N PRO A 58 2.71 -4.16 3.23
CA PRO A 58 2.61 -3.46 4.51
C PRO A 58 3.98 -3.16 5.13
N GLU A 59 4.96 -4.05 4.94
CA GLU A 59 6.35 -3.89 5.39
C GLU A 59 7.04 -2.72 4.70
N GLU A 60 6.92 -2.60 3.37
CA GLU A 60 7.45 -1.46 2.61
C GLU A 60 6.79 -0.15 3.02
N CYS A 61 5.47 -0.17 3.28
CA CYS A 61 4.75 0.99 3.79
C CYS A 61 5.28 1.41 5.18
N ARG A 62 5.46 0.45 6.10
CA ARG A 62 6.06 0.72 7.42
C ARG A 62 7.47 1.28 7.30
N ALA A 63 8.31 0.70 6.44
CA ALA A 63 9.67 1.20 6.20
C ALA A 63 9.69 2.61 5.60
N ALA A 64 8.74 2.95 4.71
CA ALA A 64 8.60 4.29 4.17
C ALA A 64 8.18 5.31 5.25
N MET A 65 7.28 4.91 6.16
CA MET A 65 6.88 5.74 7.31
C MET A 65 8.05 6.00 8.26
N GLU A 66 8.84 4.99 8.60
CA GLU A 66 10.03 5.14 9.46
C GLU A 66 11.08 6.06 8.83
N LYS A 67 11.27 5.99 7.50
CA LYS A 67 12.16 6.92 6.78
C LYS A 67 11.70 8.37 6.83
N GLN A 68 10.40 8.61 7.04
CA GLN A 68 9.83 9.96 7.18
C GLN A 68 9.69 10.41 8.64
N ALA A 69 9.98 9.56 9.62
CA ALA A 69 10.03 9.97 11.02
C ALA A 69 10.99 11.15 11.17
N GLU A 70 10.60 12.18 11.92
CA GLU A 70 11.38 13.41 12.02
C GLU A 70 12.78 13.17 12.55
N LYS A 71 13.75 13.86 11.94
CA LYS A 71 15.15 13.77 12.33
C LYS A 71 15.72 15.17 12.41
N LYS A 72 16.51 15.38 13.47
CA LYS A 72 17.20 16.65 13.71
C LYS A 72 18.11 17.02 12.56
N VAL A 73 18.03 18.28 12.14
CA VAL A 73 18.94 18.82 11.13
C VAL A 73 20.39 18.77 11.61
N LEU A 74 21.31 18.55 10.68
CA LEU A 74 22.74 18.65 10.97
C LEU A 74 23.17 20.10 10.79
N HIS A 75 23.75 20.70 11.83
CA HIS A 75 24.29 22.06 11.77
C HIS A 75 25.81 22.05 11.61
N ASN A 76 26.32 22.79 10.62
CA ASN A 76 27.73 23.07 10.48
C ASN A 76 28.03 24.50 10.94
N GLU A 77 28.59 24.62 12.15
CA GLU A 77 28.91 25.90 12.78
C GLU A 77 29.90 26.74 11.96
N LYS A 78 30.91 26.10 11.34
CA LYS A 78 31.93 26.80 10.54
C LYS A 78 31.33 27.46 9.30
N ALA A 79 30.42 26.75 8.62
CA ALA A 79 29.78 27.22 7.41
C ALA A 79 28.48 27.99 7.67
N LYS A 80 27.96 27.97 8.90
CA LYS A 80 26.62 28.44 9.31
C LYS A 80 25.53 27.91 8.36
N ARG A 81 25.52 26.59 8.17
CA ARG A 81 24.60 25.90 7.23
C ARG A 81 24.01 24.65 7.84
N TYR A 82 22.77 24.37 7.46
CA TYR A 82 22.04 23.17 7.84
C TYR A 82 22.01 22.15 6.71
N PHE A 83 22.06 20.87 7.08
CA PHE A 83 22.07 19.74 6.17
C PHE A 83 21.03 18.71 6.59
N CYS A 84 20.48 18.01 5.60
CA CYS A 84 19.56 16.92 5.82
C CYS A 84 20.31 15.75 6.50
N PRO A 85 19.79 15.19 7.61
CA PRO A 85 20.45 14.10 8.32
C PRO A 85 20.45 12.76 7.58
N THR A 86 19.74 12.66 6.45
CA THR A 86 19.60 11.40 5.69
C THR A 86 20.36 11.39 4.37
N CYS A 87 20.38 12.52 3.63
CA CYS A 87 21.09 12.59 2.35
C CYS A 87 22.23 13.61 2.35
N GLU A 88 22.51 14.25 3.50
CA GLU A 88 23.57 15.24 3.70
C GLU A 88 23.52 16.45 2.75
N ARG A 89 22.43 16.60 1.99
CA ARG A 89 22.20 17.75 1.14
C ARG A 89 21.93 18.96 2.01
N LYS A 90 22.51 20.11 1.63
CA LYS A 90 22.21 21.40 2.26
C LYS A 90 20.69 21.65 2.24
N CYS A 91 20.13 22.02 3.39
CA CYS A 91 18.75 22.47 3.51
C CYS A 91 18.58 23.78 2.71
N ASN A 92 17.58 23.84 1.82
CA ASN A 92 17.36 25.02 0.98
C ASN A 92 16.97 26.26 1.80
N TYR A 93 16.17 26.06 2.84
CA TYR A 93 15.67 27.10 3.74
C TYR A 93 15.77 26.61 5.18
N MET A 94 16.04 27.53 6.10
CA MET A 94 15.90 27.31 7.54
C MET A 94 14.44 27.01 7.84
N HIS A 95 14.17 26.08 8.76
CA HIS A 95 12.81 25.65 9.14
C HIS A 95 12.00 24.99 8.01
N SER A 96 12.66 24.47 6.96
CA SER A 96 11.98 23.64 5.97
C SER A 96 11.42 22.38 6.63
N LEU A 97 10.12 22.11 6.49
CA LEU A 97 9.47 20.92 7.07
C LEU A 97 10.05 19.62 6.51
N TYR A 98 10.45 19.61 5.24
CA TYR A 98 10.98 18.43 4.56
C TYR A 98 12.25 18.77 3.75
N CYS A 99 13.12 17.78 3.59
CA CYS A 99 14.27 17.87 2.69
C CYS A 99 13.82 17.83 1.22
N SER A 100 14.22 18.81 0.43
CA SER A 100 13.93 18.88 -1.02
C SER A 100 14.60 17.79 -1.86
N GLY A 101 15.60 17.10 -1.32
CA GLY A 101 16.31 16.02 -2.00
C GLY A 101 15.72 14.64 -1.79
N CYS A 102 15.34 14.30 -0.56
CA CYS A 102 14.94 12.94 -0.18
C CYS A 102 13.60 12.86 0.58
N GLY A 103 12.92 13.98 0.83
CA GLY A 103 11.62 14.00 1.52
C GLY A 103 11.66 13.73 3.02
N GLN A 104 12.84 13.60 3.64
CA GLN A 104 13.00 13.44 5.09
C GLN A 104 12.33 14.60 5.84
N LYS A 105 11.45 14.32 6.81
CA LYS A 105 10.89 15.33 7.71
C LYS A 105 11.99 15.85 8.64
N LEU A 106 12.14 17.16 8.71
CA LEU A 106 13.23 17.80 9.45
C LEU A 106 12.71 18.33 10.79
N ASP A 107 13.47 18.03 11.84
CA ASP A 107 13.26 18.57 13.19
C ASP A 107 14.23 19.74 13.43
N TRP A 108 13.67 20.85 13.91
CA TRP A 108 14.33 22.13 14.18
C TRP A 108 14.21 22.55 15.65
N SER A 109 13.82 21.64 16.56
CA SER A 109 13.56 21.94 17.98
C SER A 109 14.70 22.61 18.74
N ASP A 110 15.94 22.51 18.23
CA ASP A 110 17.15 23.02 18.90
C ASP A 110 17.52 24.44 18.45
N GLU A 111 16.69 25.11 17.65
CA GLU A 111 16.88 26.49 17.17
C GLU A 111 15.88 27.51 17.73
N GLU A 112 15.49 27.34 18.99
CA GLU A 112 14.81 28.38 19.78
C GLU A 112 15.78 29.47 20.28
#